data_AF-A0A358DK26-F1
#
_entry.id   AF-A0A358DK26-F1
#
_cell.length_a   1.000
_cell.length_b   1.000
_cell.length_c   1.000
_cell.angle_alpha   90.00
_cell.angle_beta   90.00
_cell.angle_gamma   90.00
#
_symmetry.space_group_name_H-M   'P 1'
#
loop_
_entity.id
_entity.type
_entity.pdbx_description
1 polymer ?
#
loop_
_entity_poly.entity_id
_entity_poly.type
_entity_poly.pdbx_seq_one_letter_code
_entity_poly.pdbx_strand_id
1 'polypeptide(L)'
;MKTTLYSFVVACLSLFLVSCEKTVSFDDEFKMDNEKQFAKITASSEYTKIESQSGNGHIMYKEITDGDTGETPYFTDQVSVLYTGWFKRYWTKEDTFTGDDGNLFKNKVIFDSTADRNNVPSKFTVGSELIDGFSTALQHMEVGDRWEVWIPWQLGYGATGRGDIKGYSTLVFEIELLEIVK
;
A
#
# COMPACT_ATOMS: atom_id res chain seq x y z
N MET A 1 43.41 -72.18 -6.20
CA MET A 1 42.29 -72.51 -5.31
C MET A 1 41.90 -71.24 -4.57
N LYS A 2 40.68 -70.73 -4.84
CA LYS A 2 39.90 -69.66 -4.17
C LYS A 2 40.41 -68.20 -4.16
N THR A 3 39.81 -67.46 -5.08
CA THR A 3 39.45 -66.03 -5.11
C THR A 3 38.52 -65.58 -3.97
N THR A 4 38.73 -64.37 -3.40
CA THR A 4 37.72 -63.47 -2.79
C THR A 4 38.37 -62.07 -2.68
N LEU A 5 38.17 -61.07 -3.55
CA LEU A 5 37.03 -60.20 -3.91
C LEU A 5 36.53 -59.24 -2.80
N TYR A 6 36.66 -57.95 -3.11
CA TYR A 6 36.36 -56.72 -2.37
C TYR A 6 34.92 -56.60 -1.83
N SER A 7 34.73 -55.85 -0.73
CA SER A 7 33.59 -54.93 -0.61
C SER A 7 33.87 -53.85 0.45
N PHE A 8 34.33 -52.67 0.02
CA PHE A 8 34.32 -51.44 0.80
C PHE A 8 32.95 -50.78 0.55
N VAL A 9 31.97 -51.04 1.40
CA VAL A 9 30.66 -50.36 1.34
C VAL A 9 30.82 -49.02 2.04
N VAL A 10 31.25 -48.00 1.30
CA VAL A 10 31.00 -46.60 1.67
C VAL A 10 29.56 -46.31 1.25
N ALA A 11 28.63 -46.52 2.18
CA ALA A 11 27.27 -46.04 2.03
C ALA A 11 27.32 -44.51 2.11
N CYS A 12 27.48 -43.87 0.95
CA CYS A 12 27.32 -42.45 0.79
C CYS A 12 25.89 -42.10 1.21
N LEU A 13 25.76 -41.48 2.37
CA LEU A 13 24.53 -40.90 2.87
C LEU A 13 24.18 -39.74 1.93
N SER A 14 23.55 -40.04 0.79
CA SER A 14 22.94 -39.05 -0.06
C SER A 14 21.73 -38.50 0.68
N LEU A 15 21.99 -37.52 1.55
CA LEU A 15 21.02 -36.48 1.88
C LEU A 15 20.65 -35.83 0.55
N PHE A 16 19.62 -36.37 -0.09
CA PHE A 16 18.84 -35.62 -1.05
C PHE A 16 18.27 -34.44 -0.27
N LEU A 17 19.00 -33.32 -0.27
CA LEU A 17 18.42 -32.03 -0.04
C LEU A 17 17.40 -31.86 -1.17
N VAL A 18 16.18 -32.30 -0.92
CA VAL A 18 14.99 -31.81 -1.61
C VAL A 18 14.97 -30.32 -1.27
N SER A 19 15.76 -29.55 -2.02
CA SER A 19 15.62 -28.11 -2.10
C SER A 19 14.23 -27.90 -2.65
N CYS A 20 13.29 -27.67 -1.74
CA CYS A 20 11.94 -27.28 -2.07
C CYS A 20 12.08 -25.87 -2.65
N GLU A 21 12.38 -25.79 -3.95
CA GLU A 21 12.35 -24.55 -4.70
C GLU A 21 10.87 -24.18 -4.78
N LYS A 22 10.36 -23.54 -3.72
CA LYS A 22 9.02 -23.00 -3.70
C LYS A 22 8.96 -22.01 -4.85
N THR A 23 8.17 -22.34 -5.86
CA THR A 23 7.79 -21.39 -6.89
C THR A 23 7.07 -20.24 -6.19
N VAL A 24 7.76 -19.12 -5.99
CA VAL A 24 7.18 -17.89 -5.46
C VAL A 24 6.12 -17.45 -6.45
N SER A 25 4.86 -17.36 -6.01
CA SER A 25 3.80 -16.90 -6.91
C SER A 25 3.98 -15.41 -7.18
N PHE A 26 3.49 -14.95 -8.33
CA PHE A 26 3.49 -13.52 -8.64
C PHE A 26 2.74 -12.69 -7.57
N ASP A 27 1.74 -13.28 -6.91
CA ASP A 27 1.02 -12.64 -5.81
C ASP A 27 1.90 -12.48 -4.56
N ASP A 28 2.76 -13.45 -4.27
CA ASP A 28 3.72 -13.39 -3.17
C ASP A 28 4.77 -12.29 -3.39
N GLU A 29 5.29 -12.17 -4.62
CA GLU A 29 6.24 -11.12 -4.97
C GLU A 29 5.61 -9.73 -4.88
N PHE A 30 4.41 -9.57 -5.46
CA PHE A 30 3.68 -8.29 -5.40
C PHE A 30 3.38 -7.88 -3.96
N LYS A 31 2.91 -8.80 -3.12
CA LYS A 31 2.68 -8.54 -1.69
C LYS A 31 3.97 -8.10 -1.01
N MET A 32 5.05 -8.86 -1.20
CA MET A 32 6.33 -8.58 -0.59
C MET A 32 6.87 -7.20 -1.00
N ASP A 33 6.72 -6.80 -2.26
CA ASP A 33 7.17 -5.50 -2.76
C ASP A 33 6.38 -4.34 -2.16
N ASN A 34 5.06 -4.48 -2.02
CA ASN A 34 4.22 -3.48 -1.35
C ASN A 34 4.57 -3.34 0.14
N GLU A 35 4.79 -4.46 0.83
CA GLU A 35 5.20 -4.47 2.25
C GLU A 35 6.60 -3.87 2.44
N LYS A 36 7.56 -4.22 1.57
CA LYS A 36 8.90 -3.61 1.58
C LYS A 36 8.85 -2.12 1.32
N GLN A 37 8.03 -1.68 0.36
CA GLN A 37 7.90 -0.26 0.06
C GLN A 37 7.31 0.49 1.25
N PHE A 38 6.22 -0.02 1.83
CA PHE A 38 5.62 0.62 3.00
C PHE A 38 6.61 0.68 4.17
N ALA A 39 7.38 -0.38 4.42
CA ALA A 39 8.42 -0.39 5.44
C ALA A 39 9.52 0.67 5.20
N LYS A 40 9.88 0.96 3.95
CA LYS A 40 10.80 2.07 3.63
C LYS A 40 10.22 3.42 3.99
N ILE A 41 8.93 3.64 3.72
CA ILE A 41 8.22 4.87 4.09
C ILE A 41 8.13 4.99 5.61
N THR A 42 7.82 3.91 6.32
CA THR A 42 7.83 3.87 7.80
C THR A 42 9.19 4.22 8.41
N ALA A 43 10.29 3.90 7.72
CA ALA A 43 11.65 4.22 8.17
C ALA A 43 12.10 5.63 7.77
N SER A 44 11.33 6.35 6.96
CA SER A 44 11.66 7.71 6.52
C SER A 44 11.35 8.72 7.61
N SER A 45 12.24 9.70 7.81
CA SER A 45 11.99 10.84 8.70
C SER A 45 11.05 11.89 8.11
N GLU A 46 10.68 11.77 6.83
CA GLU A 46 9.74 12.69 6.16
C GLU A 46 8.27 12.41 6.49
N TYR A 47 7.97 11.22 7.02
CA TYR A 47 6.60 10.80 7.29
C TYR A 47 6.38 10.57 8.78
N THR A 48 5.20 10.99 9.23
CA THR A 48 4.72 10.77 10.58
C THR A 48 3.78 9.58 10.61
N LYS A 49 3.87 8.78 11.66
CA LYS A 49 3.02 7.60 11.87
C LYS A 49 1.74 7.97 12.61
N ILE A 50 0.62 7.40 12.16
CA ILE A 50 -0.65 7.40 12.91
C ILE A 50 -1.17 5.96 13.00
N GLU A 51 -1.37 5.48 14.22
CA GLU A 51 -2.00 4.17 14.46
C GLU A 51 -3.49 4.23 14.11
N SER A 52 -3.99 3.22 13.38
CA SER A 52 -5.42 3.12 13.10
C SER A 52 -6.20 2.82 14.38
N GLN A 53 -7.38 3.43 14.50
CA GLN A 53 -8.31 3.16 15.60
C GLN A 53 -8.80 1.70 15.63
N SER A 54 -8.74 0.97 14.52
CA SER A 54 -9.10 -0.45 14.47
C SER A 54 -8.04 -1.36 15.11
N GLY A 55 -6.82 -0.85 15.32
CA GLY A 55 -5.68 -1.62 15.82
C GLY A 55 -5.03 -2.54 14.79
N ASN A 56 -5.45 -2.49 13.51
CA ASN A 56 -4.95 -3.37 12.46
C ASN A 56 -3.64 -2.91 11.78
N GLY A 57 -3.07 -1.78 12.23
CA GLY A 57 -1.82 -1.23 11.72
C GLY A 57 -1.77 0.29 11.84
N HIS A 58 -0.93 0.91 11.03
CA HIS A 58 -0.78 2.36 10.97
C HIS A 58 -0.71 2.85 9.52
N ILE A 59 -1.04 4.12 9.33
CA ILE A 59 -0.72 4.88 8.13
C ILE A 59 0.57 5.67 8.35
N MET A 60 1.17 6.12 7.25
CA MET A 60 2.25 7.11 7.27
C MET A 60 1.78 8.32 6.47
N TYR A 61 1.85 9.52 7.03
CA TYR A 61 1.47 10.74 6.33
C TYR A 61 2.60 11.75 6.30
N LYS A 62 2.57 12.60 5.28
CA LYS A 62 3.41 13.79 5.16
C LYS A 62 2.50 14.95 4.85
N GLU A 63 2.56 15.97 5.68
CA GLU A 63 1.82 17.20 5.48
C GLU A 63 2.44 17.99 4.33
N ILE A 64 1.59 18.42 3.40
CA ILE A 64 1.97 19.28 2.26
C ILE A 64 1.55 20.72 2.56
N THR A 65 0.41 20.91 3.21
CA THR A 65 -0.14 22.21 3.60
C THR A 65 -0.88 22.06 4.92
N ASP A 66 -0.62 22.98 5.85
CA ASP A 66 -1.19 23.06 7.19
C ASP A 66 -2.53 23.79 7.18
N GLY A 67 -3.57 23.15 7.70
CA GLY A 67 -4.88 23.74 7.94
C GLY A 67 -4.96 24.33 9.33
N ASP A 68 -4.55 25.59 9.53
CA ASP A 68 -4.48 26.29 10.83
C ASP A 68 -5.86 26.66 11.43
N THR A 69 -6.81 25.73 11.44
CA THR A 69 -8.18 25.95 11.95
C THR A 69 -8.42 25.33 13.33
N GLY A 70 -7.69 24.27 13.69
CA GLY A 70 -7.95 23.46 14.87
C GLY A 70 -9.21 22.58 14.79
N GLU A 71 -9.91 22.58 13.64
CA GLU A 71 -11.14 21.81 13.46
C GLU A 71 -10.84 20.45 12.81
N THR A 72 -10.94 19.37 13.59
CA THR A 72 -10.75 17.99 13.12
C THR A 72 -12.07 17.22 13.09
N PRO A 73 -12.39 16.47 12.01
CA PRO A 73 -13.60 15.66 11.92
C PRO A 73 -13.66 14.53 12.94
N TYR A 74 -14.86 14.27 13.48
CA TYR A 74 -15.18 13.04 14.21
C TYR A 74 -15.56 11.89 13.27
N PHE A 75 -15.50 10.65 13.77
CA PHE A 75 -15.85 9.44 13.03
C PHE A 75 -17.26 9.45 12.40
N THR A 76 -18.20 10.18 13.01
CA THR A 76 -19.59 10.28 12.54
C THR A 76 -19.84 11.45 11.59
N ASP A 77 -18.86 12.33 11.40
CA ASP A 77 -19.04 13.53 10.62
C ASP A 77 -19.05 13.21 9.12
N GLN A 78 -19.71 14.09 8.38
CA GLN A 78 -19.57 14.15 6.93
C GLN A 78 -18.53 15.22 6.59
N VAL A 79 -17.62 14.91 5.66
CA VAL A 79 -16.59 15.84 5.21
C VAL A 79 -16.68 16.09 3.72
N SER A 80 -16.13 17.21 3.26
CA SER A 80 -15.93 17.52 1.84
C SER A 80 -14.43 17.52 1.55
N VAL A 81 -13.99 16.74 0.55
CA VAL A 81 -12.58 16.55 0.25
C VAL A 81 -12.27 16.63 -1.25
N LEU A 82 -11.07 17.09 -1.57
CA LEU A 82 -10.41 16.78 -2.84
C LEU A 82 -9.40 15.67 -2.59
N TYR A 83 -9.26 14.75 -3.55
CA TYR A 83 -8.28 13.68 -3.39
C TYR A 83 -7.85 13.08 -4.72
N THR A 84 -6.68 12.44 -4.70
CA THR A 84 -6.22 11.53 -5.76
C THR A 84 -5.61 10.29 -5.12
N GLY A 85 -6.24 9.14 -5.35
CA GLY A 85 -5.77 7.82 -4.92
C GLY A 85 -5.03 7.10 -6.05
N TRP A 86 -3.85 6.58 -5.73
CA TRP A 86 -3.02 5.82 -6.67
C TRP A 86 -2.22 4.71 -6.00
N PHE A 87 -1.73 3.77 -6.81
CA PHE A 87 -0.73 2.78 -6.42
C PHE A 87 0.28 2.58 -7.54
N LYS A 88 1.39 1.88 -7.27
CA LYS A 88 2.33 1.43 -8.31
C LYS A 88 2.26 -0.07 -8.48
N ARG A 89 2.38 -0.53 -9.73
CA ARG A 89 2.55 -1.96 -10.03
C ARG A 89 3.94 -2.45 -9.63
N TYR A 90 4.95 -1.59 -9.80
CA TYR A 90 6.34 -1.83 -9.46
C TYR A 90 6.92 -0.60 -8.76
N TRP A 91 7.08 -0.67 -7.44
CA TRP A 91 7.59 0.46 -6.63
C TRP A 91 9.05 0.84 -6.95
N THR A 92 9.81 -0.08 -7.55
CA THR A 92 11.20 0.12 -7.97
C THR A 92 11.34 0.82 -9.32
N LYS A 93 10.24 1.06 -10.03
CA LYS A 93 10.22 1.70 -11.35
C LYS A 93 9.58 3.08 -11.28
N GLU A 94 9.95 3.91 -12.25
CA GLU A 94 9.34 5.22 -12.47
C GLU A 94 7.83 5.12 -12.75
N ASP A 95 7.12 6.25 -12.64
CA ASP A 95 5.67 6.32 -12.89
C ASP A 95 5.28 5.84 -14.29
N THR A 96 6.18 6.02 -15.25
CA THR A 96 6.11 5.45 -16.59
C THR A 96 7.51 4.98 -16.99
N PHE A 97 7.62 3.76 -17.52
CA PHE A 97 8.90 3.20 -17.96
C PHE A 97 8.75 2.40 -19.26
N THR A 98 9.84 2.22 -19.99
CA THR A 98 9.88 1.36 -21.19
C THR A 98 10.28 -0.05 -20.76
N GLY A 99 9.49 -1.06 -21.16
CA GLY A 99 9.80 -2.45 -20.90
C GLY A 99 10.89 -2.98 -21.85
N ASP A 100 11.37 -4.19 -21.58
CA ASP A 100 12.40 -4.83 -22.40
C ASP A 100 11.91 -5.13 -23.83
N ASP A 101 10.59 -5.17 -24.02
CA ASP A 101 9.92 -5.30 -25.32
C ASP A 101 9.80 -3.97 -26.09
N GLY A 102 10.31 -2.87 -25.53
CA GLY A 102 10.23 -1.53 -26.11
C GLY A 102 8.89 -0.82 -25.90
N ASN A 103 7.91 -1.45 -25.24
CA ASN A 103 6.60 -0.85 -25.00
C ASN A 103 6.64 0.10 -23.79
N LEU A 104 5.83 1.16 -23.84
CA LEU A 104 5.67 2.11 -22.75
C LEU A 104 4.64 1.60 -21.73
N PHE A 105 5.05 1.42 -20.48
CA PHE A 105 4.21 0.95 -19.38
C PHE A 105 3.86 2.07 -18.42
N LYS A 106 2.56 2.28 -18.20
CA LYS A 106 2.03 3.15 -17.14
C LYS A 106 2.04 2.39 -15.82
N ASN A 107 3.02 2.68 -14.98
CA ASN A 107 3.27 1.97 -13.73
C ASN A 107 2.45 2.53 -12.57
N LYS A 108 2.40 3.87 -12.46
CA LYS A 108 1.52 4.56 -11.52
C LYS A 108 0.10 4.50 -12.05
N VAL A 109 -0.79 3.95 -11.25
CA VAL A 109 -2.22 3.79 -11.58
C VAL A 109 -3.01 4.69 -10.64
N ILE A 110 -3.56 5.77 -11.19
CA ILE A 110 -4.60 6.56 -10.51
C ILE A 110 -5.90 5.78 -10.66
N PHE A 111 -6.50 5.39 -9.54
CA PHE A 111 -7.73 4.60 -9.55
C PHE A 111 -8.97 5.41 -9.18
N ASP A 112 -8.79 6.56 -8.52
CA ASP A 112 -9.88 7.48 -8.21
C ASP A 112 -9.31 8.88 -7.92
N SER A 113 -9.91 9.91 -8.52
CA SER A 113 -9.49 11.30 -8.33
C SER A 113 -10.66 12.27 -8.52
N THR A 114 -10.75 13.30 -7.68
CA THR A 114 -11.65 14.43 -7.91
C THR A 114 -11.19 15.31 -9.08
N ALA A 115 -9.90 15.27 -9.46
CA ALA A 115 -9.38 16.03 -10.59
C ALA A 115 -10.00 15.58 -11.92
N ASP A 116 -10.28 14.29 -12.06
CA ASP A 116 -11.00 13.72 -13.22
C ASP A 116 -12.44 14.23 -13.33
N ARG A 117 -12.96 14.84 -12.25
CA ARG A 117 -14.30 15.42 -12.12
C ARG A 117 -14.22 16.94 -11.99
N ASN A 118 -13.28 17.60 -12.66
CA ASN A 118 -13.08 19.06 -12.63
C ASN A 118 -12.90 19.62 -11.21
N ASN A 119 -12.27 18.88 -10.30
CA ASN A 119 -12.11 19.23 -8.89
C ASN A 119 -13.44 19.51 -8.17
N VAL A 120 -14.52 18.84 -8.56
CA VAL A 120 -15.75 18.82 -7.75
C VAL A 120 -15.48 18.00 -6.49
N PRO A 121 -15.60 18.58 -5.27
CA PRO A 121 -15.35 17.86 -4.03
C PRO A 121 -16.27 16.66 -3.86
N SER A 122 -15.73 15.61 -3.25
CA SER A 122 -16.52 14.44 -2.86
C SER A 122 -16.88 14.54 -1.38
N LYS A 123 -18.11 14.13 -1.05
CA LYS A 123 -18.60 14.08 0.32
C LYS A 123 -18.56 12.65 0.82
N PHE A 124 -18.03 12.46 2.03
CA PHE A 124 -17.94 11.15 2.67
C PHE A 124 -18.33 11.23 4.12
N THR A 125 -18.99 10.19 4.61
CA THR A 125 -19.14 9.94 6.05
C THR A 125 -17.88 9.21 6.54
N VAL A 126 -17.14 9.82 7.47
CA VAL A 126 -15.78 9.41 7.84
C VAL A 126 -15.72 7.92 8.21
N GLY A 127 -16.67 7.42 8.98
CA GLY A 127 -16.60 6.07 9.56
C GLY A 127 -17.28 4.93 8.78
N SER A 128 -18.03 5.19 7.72
CA SER A 128 -18.89 4.17 7.08
C SER A 128 -18.65 3.95 5.59
N GLU A 129 -18.04 4.91 4.89
CA GLU A 129 -17.92 4.89 3.43
C GLU A 129 -16.49 4.71 2.93
N LEU A 130 -15.52 4.78 3.83
CA LEU A 130 -14.09 4.87 3.53
C LEU A 130 -13.33 3.64 4.03
N ILE A 131 -12.17 3.39 3.41
CA ILE A 131 -11.20 2.43 3.93
C ILE A 131 -10.60 2.97 5.23
N ASP A 132 -10.25 2.06 6.14
CA ASP A 132 -9.77 2.38 7.49
C ASP A 132 -8.62 3.40 7.49
N GLY A 133 -7.63 3.26 6.60
CA GLY A 133 -6.51 4.18 6.52
C GLY A 133 -6.92 5.61 6.11
N PHE A 134 -7.93 5.77 5.25
CA PHE A 134 -8.43 7.08 4.83
C PHE A 134 -9.23 7.71 5.98
N SER A 135 -10.11 6.96 6.63
CA SER A 135 -10.83 7.39 7.84
C SER A 135 -9.88 7.75 8.98
N THR A 136 -8.78 7.02 9.13
CA THR A 136 -7.72 7.30 10.11
C THR A 136 -7.05 8.63 9.81
N ALA A 137 -6.71 8.91 8.56
CA ALA A 137 -6.12 10.18 8.16
C ALA A 137 -7.06 11.36 8.45
N LEU A 138 -8.31 11.28 7.99
CA LEU A 138 -9.28 12.39 8.14
C LEU A 138 -9.51 12.79 9.60
N GLN A 139 -9.53 11.83 10.53
CA GLN A 139 -9.71 12.11 11.97
C GLN A 139 -8.48 12.72 12.66
N HIS A 140 -7.40 12.93 11.92
CA HIS A 140 -6.19 13.62 12.40
C HIS A 140 -5.87 14.86 11.56
N MET A 141 -6.58 15.07 10.45
CA MET A 141 -6.45 16.26 9.62
C MET A 141 -7.29 17.39 10.20
N GLU A 142 -6.78 18.61 10.10
CA GLU A 142 -7.53 19.84 10.34
C GLU A 142 -8.15 20.34 9.03
N VAL A 143 -9.26 21.07 9.11
CA VAL A 143 -9.84 21.73 7.94
C VAL A 143 -8.80 22.67 7.32
N GLY A 144 -8.57 22.52 6.01
CA GLY A 144 -7.54 23.21 5.25
C GLY A 144 -6.28 22.37 5.00
N ASP A 145 -6.12 21.25 5.72
CA ASP A 145 -4.96 20.38 5.53
C ASP A 145 -4.92 19.79 4.13
N ARG A 146 -3.69 19.65 3.61
CA ARG A 146 -3.40 18.80 2.48
C ARG A 146 -2.26 17.84 2.77
N TRP A 147 -2.54 16.54 2.72
CA TRP A 147 -1.59 15.49 3.10
C TRP A 147 -1.33 14.51 1.97
N GLU A 148 -0.10 13.98 1.91
CA GLU A 148 0.20 12.73 1.23
C GLU A 148 0.13 11.59 2.26
N VAL A 149 -0.73 10.61 2.05
CA VAL A 149 -1.00 9.51 2.98
C VAL A 149 -0.71 8.17 2.33
N TRP A 150 0.19 7.41 2.95
CA TRP A 150 0.50 6.03 2.60
C TRP A 150 -0.29 5.08 3.48
N ILE A 151 -1.02 4.16 2.83
CA ILE A 151 -1.93 3.22 3.47
C ILE A 151 -1.50 1.79 3.11
N PRO A 152 -1.11 0.95 4.09
CA PRO A 152 -0.78 -0.44 3.81
C PRO A 152 -2.04 -1.23 3.48
N TRP A 153 -1.88 -2.37 2.80
CA TRP A 153 -3.01 -3.14 2.27
C TRP A 153 -4.02 -3.57 3.35
N GLN A 154 -3.57 -3.78 4.60
CA GLN A 154 -4.41 -4.12 5.75
C GLN A 154 -5.44 -3.03 6.08
N LEU A 155 -5.08 -1.76 5.86
CA LEU A 155 -5.94 -0.59 6.09
C LEU A 155 -6.59 -0.08 4.79
N GLY A 156 -6.37 -0.79 3.68
CA GLY A 156 -6.93 -0.52 2.36
C GLY A 156 -7.92 -1.60 1.93
N TYR A 157 -7.68 -2.18 0.75
CA TYR A 157 -8.59 -3.18 0.14
C TYR A 157 -8.21 -4.64 0.44
N GLY A 158 -7.34 -4.87 1.43
CA GLY A 158 -7.06 -6.21 1.93
C GLY A 158 -6.33 -7.13 0.95
N ALA A 159 -6.39 -8.43 1.24
CA ALA A 159 -5.85 -9.48 0.39
C ALA A 159 -6.65 -9.70 -0.90
N THR A 160 -7.91 -9.27 -0.95
CA THR A 160 -8.81 -9.48 -2.09
C THR A 160 -8.68 -8.39 -3.15
N GLY A 161 -8.40 -7.14 -2.73
CA GLY A 161 -8.40 -6.00 -3.64
C GLY A 161 -9.81 -5.50 -3.98
N ARG A 162 -9.90 -4.58 -4.95
CA ARG A 162 -11.16 -4.00 -5.43
C ARG A 162 -10.99 -3.50 -6.87
N GLY A 163 -11.81 -4.01 -7.80
CA GLY A 163 -11.72 -3.61 -9.21
C GLY A 163 -10.31 -3.86 -9.76
N ASP A 164 -9.67 -2.81 -10.28
CA ASP A 164 -8.30 -2.86 -10.80
C ASP A 164 -7.21 -2.82 -9.72
N ILE A 165 -7.59 -2.55 -8.47
CA ILE A 165 -6.67 -2.55 -7.33
C ILE A 165 -6.45 -3.99 -6.90
N LYS A 166 -5.24 -4.50 -7.14
CA LYS A 166 -4.86 -5.86 -6.76
C LYS A 166 -4.84 -6.01 -5.23
N GLY A 167 -5.17 -7.19 -4.74
CA GLY A 167 -4.94 -7.56 -3.34
C GLY A 167 -3.49 -7.30 -2.91
N TYR A 168 -3.31 -6.96 -1.64
CA TYR A 168 -2.01 -6.61 -1.05
C TYR A 168 -1.37 -5.30 -1.55
N SER A 169 -2.11 -4.46 -2.28
CA SER A 169 -1.59 -3.15 -2.73
C SER A 169 -1.44 -2.17 -1.56
N THR A 170 -0.28 -1.54 -1.46
CA THR A 170 -0.10 -0.29 -0.71
C THR A 170 -0.69 0.85 -1.54
N LEU A 171 -1.49 1.69 -0.92
CA LEU A 171 -2.16 2.83 -1.56
C LEU A 171 -1.49 4.12 -1.13
N VAL A 172 -1.52 5.11 -2.01
CA VAL A 172 -1.12 6.49 -1.69
C VAL A 172 -2.25 7.41 -2.08
N PHE A 173 -2.57 8.34 -1.19
CA PHE A 173 -3.56 9.38 -1.42
C PHE A 173 -2.93 10.74 -1.21
N GLU A 174 -3.17 11.67 -2.13
CA GLU A 174 -3.13 13.10 -1.78
C GLU A 174 -4.56 13.49 -1.40
N ILE A 175 -4.75 14.05 -0.20
CA ILE A 175 -6.06 14.41 0.35
C ILE A 175 -6.01 15.86 0.78
N GLU A 176 -7.02 16.64 0.41
CA GLU A 176 -7.26 17.99 0.91
C GLU A 176 -8.61 18.02 1.62
N LEU A 177 -8.61 18.34 2.91
CA LEU A 177 -9.82 18.43 3.73
C LEU A 177 -10.38 19.85 3.65
N LEU A 178 -11.50 20.04 2.96
CA LEU A 178 -12.04 21.38 2.70
C LEU A 178 -12.97 21.88 3.81
N GLU A 179 -13.81 21.00 4.35
CA GLU A 179 -14.79 21.34 5.38
C GLU A 179 -15.35 20.09 6.07
N ILE A 180 -15.86 20.30 7.29
CA ILE A 180 -16.80 19.40 7.96
C ILE A 180 -18.22 19.88 7.64
N VAL A 181 -18.99 19.02 6.97
CA VAL A 181 -20.36 19.32 6.54
C VAL A 181 -21.29 19.21 7.76
N LYS A 182 -21.91 20.33 8.12
CA LYS A 182 -22.88 20.45 9.23
C LYS A 182 -24.31 20.15 8.80
#